data_AF-A0AA48MCQ8-F1
#
_entry.id   AF-A0AA48MCQ8-F1
#
_cell.length_a   1.000
_cell.length_b   1.000
_cell.length_c   1.000
_cell.angle_alpha   90.00
_cell.angle_beta   90.00
_cell.angle_gamma   90.00
#
_symmetry.space_group_name_H-M   'P 1'
#
loop_
_entity.id
_entity.type
_entity.pdbx_description
1 polymer ?
#
loop_
_entity_poly.entity_id
_entity_poly.type
_entity_poly.pdbx_seq_one_letter_code
_entity_poly.pdbx_strand_id
1 'polypeptide(L)'
;MNKTRSALVILGVFLLTKLKWVVGLLKFSKFGTTLLSMLISLWVYAWMYGWKFAAALVYLIFVHEMGHVIAAKRKGIKVSPAVFIPFAGAFIAIKDQPRDAATEAYLAYGGPLAGMLAFLPALPLYWWTHDPFWVLVIYLGALLNLFNLLPVSPLDGGRVVSVLSTKIWLIGLLALGFMMFVSPSPMIVIIFIFGAMTWWSRAREGYRQRVLRYEKEKLEGVLQEIAHWPQLDSSIETRERLSAEKQKAFAIPVPKGFAIPFLQDDKRFVRERIAMDKEYAERIWELFRKWEHEPVLFVDGDPSRPAPSPLLTEAEQTTRQQLARVEEQLHRLTTYYEAPASTKWKVLVAYLALAGVLSAFFVYGQHLLGVR
;
A
#
# COMPACT_ATOMS: atom_id res chain seq x y z
N MET A 1 -27.27 -56.97 13.50
CA MET A 1 -26.50 -55.72 13.26
C MET A 1 -27.24 -54.91 12.20
N ASN A 2 -27.80 -53.75 12.58
CA ASN A 2 -28.97 -53.15 11.93
C ASN A 2 -28.66 -52.54 10.54
N LYS A 3 -29.39 -52.99 9.51
CA LYS A 3 -29.37 -52.48 8.11
C LYS A 3 -29.47 -50.94 8.02
N THR A 4 -30.14 -50.30 8.99
CA THR A 4 -30.27 -48.84 9.10
C THR A 4 -28.96 -48.11 9.43
N ARG A 5 -28.05 -48.73 10.19
CA ARG A 5 -26.72 -48.14 10.47
C ARG A 5 -25.82 -48.17 9.23
N SER A 6 -25.89 -49.23 8.44
CA SER A 6 -25.14 -49.34 7.18
C SER A 6 -25.63 -48.33 6.12
N ALA A 7 -26.94 -48.08 6.04
CA ALA A 7 -27.51 -47.07 5.15
C ALA A 7 -27.07 -45.65 5.49
N LEU A 8 -27.01 -45.30 6.78
CA LEU A 8 -26.52 -43.99 7.24
C LEU A 8 -25.01 -43.80 7.01
N VAL A 9 -24.21 -44.85 7.16
CA VAL A 9 -22.77 -44.81 6.84
C VAL A 9 -22.55 -44.66 5.34
N ILE A 10 -23.31 -45.37 4.50
CA ILE A 10 -23.23 -45.26 3.04
C ILE A 10 -23.68 -43.87 2.58
N LEU A 11 -24.77 -43.34 3.13
CA LEU A 11 -25.25 -41.98 2.84
C LEU A 11 -24.23 -40.91 3.29
N GLY A 12 -23.62 -41.10 4.47
CA GLY A 12 -22.57 -40.22 4.98
C GLY A 12 -21.30 -40.24 4.13
N VAL A 13 -20.85 -41.42 3.70
CA VAL A 13 -19.69 -41.57 2.80
C VAL A 13 -20.00 -41.02 1.39
N PHE A 14 -21.23 -41.18 0.91
CA PHE A 14 -21.69 -40.59 -0.36
C PHE A 14 -21.76 -39.06 -0.31
N LEU A 15 -22.24 -38.49 0.81
CA LEU A 15 -22.24 -37.05 1.04
C LEU A 15 -20.80 -36.50 1.17
N LEU A 16 -19.92 -37.19 1.88
CA LEU A 16 -18.51 -36.80 2.02
C LEU A 16 -17.73 -36.87 0.69
N THR A 17 -18.01 -37.86 -0.16
CA THR A 17 -17.39 -37.96 -1.49
C THR A 17 -17.91 -36.86 -2.42
N LYS A 18 -19.22 -36.56 -2.41
CA LYS A 18 -19.79 -35.41 -3.14
C LYS A 18 -19.25 -34.07 -2.64
N LEU A 19 -19.03 -33.92 -1.33
CA LEU A 19 -18.46 -32.72 -0.72
C LEU A 19 -17.02 -32.44 -1.19
N LYS A 20 -16.20 -33.49 -1.34
CA LYS A 20 -14.84 -33.36 -1.91
C LYS A 20 -14.86 -32.80 -3.32
N TRP A 21 -15.80 -33.24 -4.16
CA TRP A 21 -15.98 -32.72 -5.52
C TRP A 21 -16.49 -31.28 -5.53
N VAL A 22 -17.43 -30.93 -4.65
CA VAL A 22 -17.94 -29.55 -4.49
C VAL A 22 -16.84 -28.59 -4.03
N VAL A 23 -16.03 -28.99 -3.04
CA VAL A 23 -14.87 -28.21 -2.59
C VAL A 23 -13.81 -28.11 -3.67
N GLY A 24 -13.58 -29.18 -4.45
CA GLY A 24 -12.70 -29.16 -5.62
C GLY A 24 -13.17 -28.20 -6.72
N LEU A 25 -14.47 -28.17 -7.01
CA LEU A 25 -15.08 -27.27 -8.00
C LEU A 25 -15.06 -25.80 -7.55
N LEU A 26 -15.31 -25.56 -6.26
CA LEU A 26 -15.22 -24.23 -5.64
C LEU A 26 -13.78 -23.70 -5.67
N LYS A 27 -12.76 -24.56 -5.53
CA LYS A 27 -11.36 -24.14 -5.67
C LYS A 27 -10.98 -23.72 -7.10
N PHE A 28 -11.67 -24.24 -8.12
CA PHE A 28 -11.40 -23.93 -9.53
C PHE A 28 -12.14 -22.70 -10.06
N SER A 29 -13.17 -22.21 -9.36
CA SER A 29 -13.87 -20.97 -9.72
C SER A 29 -13.24 -19.77 -9.00
N LYS A 30 -13.04 -18.66 -9.74
CA LYS A 30 -12.60 -17.37 -9.17
C LYS A 30 -13.47 -16.90 -8.00
N PHE A 31 -14.70 -17.37 -7.87
CA PHE A 31 -15.63 -17.01 -6.78
C PHE A 31 -15.78 -18.08 -5.70
N GLY A 32 -15.33 -19.32 -5.94
CA GLY A 32 -15.58 -20.40 -5.00
C GLY A 32 -14.63 -20.37 -3.79
N THR A 33 -13.47 -19.72 -3.91
CA THR A 33 -12.60 -19.41 -2.75
C THR A 33 -13.28 -18.41 -1.80
N THR A 34 -13.95 -17.39 -2.33
CA THR A 34 -14.74 -16.42 -1.55
C THR A 34 -15.88 -17.13 -0.81
N LEU A 35 -16.69 -17.92 -1.51
CA LEU A 35 -17.79 -18.65 -0.88
C LEU A 35 -17.32 -19.64 0.19
N LEU A 36 -16.25 -20.40 -0.09
CA LEU A 36 -15.70 -21.35 0.87
C LEU A 36 -15.18 -20.65 2.13
N SER A 37 -14.41 -19.58 1.96
CA SER A 37 -13.87 -18.81 3.09
C SER A 37 -14.97 -18.12 3.92
N MET A 38 -16.04 -17.66 3.27
CA MET A 38 -17.22 -17.09 3.92
C MET A 38 -17.98 -18.14 4.73
N LEU A 39 -18.19 -19.35 4.17
CA LEU A 39 -18.85 -20.45 4.89
C LEU A 39 -18.05 -20.94 6.10
N ILE A 40 -16.72 -21.02 5.97
CA ILE A 40 -15.83 -21.34 7.09
C ILE A 40 -15.95 -20.28 8.18
N SER A 41 -15.92 -19.00 7.81
CA SER A 41 -16.08 -17.89 8.76
C SER A 41 -17.44 -17.91 9.44
N LEU A 42 -18.51 -18.14 8.69
CA LEU A 42 -19.87 -18.29 9.22
C LEU A 42 -19.92 -19.44 10.24
N TRP A 43 -19.34 -20.60 9.91
CA TRP A 43 -19.33 -21.76 10.79
C TRP A 43 -18.56 -21.50 12.09
N VAL A 44 -17.36 -20.90 12.02
CA VAL A 44 -16.55 -20.55 13.20
C VAL A 44 -17.30 -19.58 14.10
N TYR A 45 -17.85 -18.50 13.55
CA TYR A 45 -18.60 -17.52 14.35
C TYR A 45 -19.90 -18.12 14.90
N ALA A 46 -20.59 -18.98 14.14
CA ALA A 46 -21.83 -19.59 14.59
C ALA A 46 -21.59 -20.56 15.75
N TRP A 47 -20.47 -21.28 15.72
CA TRP A 47 -20.05 -22.17 16.79
C TRP A 47 -19.68 -21.42 18.07
N MET A 48 -19.04 -20.26 17.97
CA MET A 48 -18.57 -19.50 19.14
C MET A 48 -19.63 -18.56 19.73
N TYR A 49 -20.39 -17.86 18.88
CA TYR A 49 -21.26 -16.75 19.29
C TYR A 49 -22.73 -16.94 18.88
N GLY A 50 -23.05 -18.07 18.25
CA GLY A 50 -24.39 -18.39 17.77
C GLY A 50 -24.65 -17.97 16.33
N TRP A 51 -25.58 -18.67 15.68
CA TRP A 51 -25.84 -18.53 14.25
C TRP A 51 -26.37 -17.14 13.85
N LYS A 52 -27.18 -16.49 14.70
CA LYS A 52 -27.72 -15.15 14.45
C LYS A 52 -26.57 -14.12 14.38
N PHE A 53 -25.66 -14.16 15.34
CA PHE A 53 -24.48 -13.28 15.36
C PHE A 53 -23.61 -13.49 14.12
N ALA A 54 -23.32 -14.75 13.80
CA ALA A 54 -22.51 -15.10 12.64
C ALA A 54 -23.13 -14.61 11.33
N ALA A 55 -24.43 -14.81 11.15
CA ALA A 55 -25.15 -14.37 9.95
C ALA A 55 -25.12 -12.84 9.81
N ALA A 56 -25.39 -12.10 10.89
CA ALA A 56 -25.32 -10.64 10.89
C ALA A 56 -23.92 -10.14 10.57
N LEU A 57 -22.88 -10.68 11.24
CA LEU A 57 -21.50 -10.24 11.05
C LEU A 57 -21.00 -10.53 9.62
N VAL A 58 -21.22 -11.75 9.11
CA VAL A 58 -20.80 -12.13 7.75
C VAL A 58 -21.54 -11.29 6.70
N TYR A 59 -22.83 -11.02 6.90
CA TYR A 59 -23.60 -10.13 6.04
C TYR A 59 -22.99 -8.72 5.99
N LEU A 60 -22.69 -8.13 7.16
CA LEU A 60 -22.14 -6.79 7.25
C LEU A 60 -20.76 -6.69 6.62
N ILE A 61 -19.86 -7.65 6.89
CA ILE A 61 -18.54 -7.72 6.24
C ILE A 61 -18.71 -7.84 4.73
N PHE A 62 -19.61 -8.72 4.27
CA PHE A 62 -19.83 -8.94 2.85
C PHE A 62 -20.30 -7.66 2.12
N VAL A 63 -21.30 -6.97 2.65
CA VAL A 63 -21.81 -5.74 2.02
C VAL A 63 -20.74 -4.63 2.05
N HIS A 64 -19.98 -4.53 3.13
CA HIS A 64 -18.84 -3.62 3.22
C HIS A 64 -17.80 -3.89 2.13
N GLU A 65 -17.33 -5.13 1.98
CA GLU A 65 -16.38 -5.49 0.92
C GLU A 65 -16.93 -5.26 -0.50
N MET A 66 -18.21 -5.54 -0.71
CA MET A 66 -18.85 -5.25 -2.00
C MET A 66 -18.86 -3.75 -2.31
N GLY A 67 -18.92 -2.89 -1.29
CA GLY A 67 -18.71 -1.46 -1.42
C GLY A 67 -17.37 -1.10 -2.07
N HIS A 68 -16.27 -1.71 -1.61
CA HIS A 68 -14.95 -1.54 -2.23
C HIS A 68 -14.91 -2.06 -3.67
N VAL A 69 -15.51 -3.24 -3.93
CA VAL A 69 -15.57 -3.82 -5.29
C VAL A 69 -16.32 -2.91 -6.24
N ILE A 70 -17.46 -2.36 -5.83
CA ILE A 70 -18.27 -1.43 -6.63
C ILE A 70 -17.49 -0.14 -6.88
N ALA A 71 -16.84 0.43 -5.85
CA ALA A 71 -16.04 1.63 -6.00
C ALA A 71 -14.86 1.42 -6.96
N ALA A 72 -14.16 0.30 -6.86
CA ALA A 72 -13.06 -0.06 -7.76
C ALA A 72 -13.55 -0.26 -9.21
N LYS A 73 -14.67 -0.98 -9.41
CA LYS A 73 -15.26 -1.17 -10.74
C LYS A 73 -15.65 0.16 -11.40
N ARG A 74 -16.22 1.10 -10.65
CA ARG A 74 -16.54 2.46 -11.16
C ARG A 74 -15.30 3.24 -11.60
N LYS A 75 -14.13 2.94 -11.03
CA LYS A 75 -12.84 3.53 -11.40
C LYS A 75 -12.04 2.68 -12.41
N GLY A 76 -12.62 1.59 -12.91
CA GLY A 76 -11.95 0.68 -13.85
C GLY A 76 -10.78 -0.11 -13.26
N ILE A 77 -10.68 -0.19 -11.93
CA ILE A 77 -9.58 -0.86 -11.22
C ILE A 77 -9.92 -2.34 -11.05
N LYS A 78 -8.99 -3.23 -11.44
CA LYS A 78 -9.15 -4.67 -11.28
C LYS A 78 -8.89 -5.08 -9.83
N VAL A 79 -9.84 -5.80 -9.25
CA VAL A 79 -9.77 -6.35 -7.89
C VAL A 79 -9.76 -7.88 -7.91
N SER A 80 -9.13 -8.49 -6.90
CA SER A 80 -9.24 -9.92 -6.65
C SER A 80 -10.61 -10.28 -6.06
N PRO A 81 -10.97 -11.57 -6.07
CA PRO A 81 -12.03 -12.08 -5.20
C PRO A 81 -11.72 -11.76 -3.73
N ALA A 82 -12.75 -11.49 -2.95
CA ALA A 82 -12.63 -11.27 -1.51
C ALA A 82 -12.36 -12.59 -0.79
N VAL A 83 -11.44 -12.62 0.18
CA VAL A 83 -11.17 -13.78 1.02
C VAL A 83 -11.57 -13.45 2.45
N PHE A 84 -12.50 -14.21 3.03
CA PHE A 84 -12.96 -14.03 4.41
C PHE A 84 -12.08 -14.82 5.36
N ILE A 85 -11.46 -14.12 6.31
CA ILE A 85 -10.62 -14.73 7.33
C ILE A 85 -11.32 -14.54 8.68
N PRO A 86 -11.67 -15.63 9.39
CA PRO A 86 -12.25 -15.52 10.72
C PRO A 86 -11.39 -14.64 11.63
N PHE A 87 -12.03 -13.76 12.40
CA PHE A 87 -11.43 -12.78 13.33
C PHE A 87 -10.59 -11.67 12.70
N ALA A 88 -10.23 -11.77 11.42
CA ALA A 88 -9.47 -10.72 10.72
C ALA A 88 -10.33 -9.87 9.77
N GLY A 89 -11.49 -10.38 9.34
CA GLY A 89 -12.40 -9.69 8.42
C GLY A 89 -12.35 -10.28 7.02
N ALA A 90 -12.40 -9.45 5.99
CA ALA A 90 -12.22 -9.88 4.61
C ALA A 90 -11.11 -9.07 3.94
N PHE A 91 -10.45 -9.70 2.96
CA PHE A 91 -9.34 -9.10 2.25
C PHE A 91 -9.57 -9.15 0.75
N ILE A 92 -9.39 -8.00 0.09
CA ILE A 92 -9.36 -7.87 -1.36
C ILE A 92 -7.97 -7.39 -1.76
N ALA A 93 -7.29 -8.19 -2.59
CA ALA A 93 -6.07 -7.73 -3.25
C ALA A 93 -6.44 -6.82 -4.44
N ILE A 94 -6.02 -5.56 -4.36
CA ILE A 94 -6.08 -4.65 -5.50
C ILE A 94 -4.94 -5.03 -6.45
N LYS A 95 -5.27 -5.38 -7.70
CA LYS A 95 -4.28 -5.83 -8.69
C LYS A 95 -3.54 -4.68 -9.36
N ASP A 96 -4.23 -3.54 -9.52
CA ASP A 96 -3.68 -2.32 -10.08
C ASP A 96 -3.64 -1.24 -8.99
N GLN A 97 -2.45 -0.79 -8.58
CA GLN A 97 -2.33 0.22 -7.54
C GLN A 97 -3.05 1.52 -7.96
N PRO A 98 -3.75 2.21 -7.02
CA PRO A 98 -4.41 3.48 -7.32
C PRO A 98 -3.43 4.49 -7.92
N ARG A 99 -3.86 5.20 -8.96
CA ARG A 99 -3.02 6.15 -9.71
C ARG A 99 -2.83 7.48 -8.99
N ASP A 100 -3.70 7.80 -8.04
CA ASP A 100 -3.75 9.05 -7.31
C ASP A 100 -4.42 8.88 -5.94
N ALA A 101 -4.06 9.77 -4.99
CA ALA A 101 -4.59 9.78 -3.62
C ALA A 101 -6.13 9.88 -3.58
N ALA A 102 -6.73 10.69 -4.46
CA ALA A 102 -8.17 10.89 -4.44
C ALA A 102 -8.92 9.63 -4.88
N THR A 103 -8.40 8.88 -5.85
CA THR A 103 -8.90 7.56 -6.19
C THR A 103 -8.72 6.57 -5.05
N GLU A 104 -7.59 6.58 -4.33
CA GLU A 104 -7.42 5.74 -3.14
C GLU A 104 -8.50 6.03 -2.07
N ALA A 105 -8.72 7.30 -1.73
CA ALA A 105 -9.77 7.69 -0.78
C ALA A 105 -11.17 7.32 -1.29
N TYR A 106 -11.47 7.51 -2.57
CA TYR A 106 -12.77 7.10 -3.15
C TYR A 106 -13.00 5.59 -3.01
N LEU A 107 -11.97 4.77 -3.25
CA LEU A 107 -12.06 3.32 -3.06
C LEU A 107 -12.24 2.96 -1.57
N ALA A 108 -11.49 3.63 -0.69
CA ALA A 108 -11.54 3.41 0.75
C ALA A 108 -12.90 3.80 1.36
N TYR A 109 -13.59 4.83 0.84
CA TYR A 109 -14.96 5.15 1.25
C TYR A 109 -16.01 4.13 0.83
N GLY A 110 -15.74 3.37 -0.23
CA GLY A 110 -16.71 2.43 -0.78
C GLY A 110 -17.24 1.46 0.27
N GLY A 111 -16.36 0.89 1.10
CA GLY A 111 -16.72 -0.04 2.16
C GLY A 111 -17.55 0.59 3.27
N PRO A 112 -17.03 1.60 3.99
CA PRO A 112 -17.75 2.28 5.07
C PRO A 112 -19.13 2.81 4.67
N LEU A 113 -19.28 3.34 3.45
CA LEU A 113 -20.58 3.81 2.95
C LEU A 113 -21.55 2.65 2.68
N ALA A 114 -21.10 1.59 2.01
CA ALA A 114 -21.94 0.42 1.76
C ALA A 114 -22.31 -0.30 3.06
N GLY A 115 -21.36 -0.43 3.99
CA GLY A 115 -21.58 -1.00 5.31
C GLY A 115 -22.53 -0.17 6.16
N MET A 116 -22.52 1.16 6.06
CA MET A 116 -23.53 2.01 6.68
C MET A 116 -24.93 1.68 6.14
N LEU A 117 -25.07 1.65 4.81
CA LEU A 117 -26.34 1.32 4.15
C LEU A 117 -26.84 -0.09 4.50
N ALA A 118 -25.94 -1.03 4.80
CA ALA A 118 -26.27 -2.42 5.11
C ALA A 118 -27.12 -2.56 6.39
N PHE A 119 -26.89 -1.72 7.40
CA PHE A 119 -27.62 -1.83 8.67
C PHE A 119 -28.81 -0.86 8.80
N LEU A 120 -28.95 0.13 7.91
CA LEU A 120 -30.08 1.08 7.97
C LEU A 120 -31.47 0.40 7.96
N PRO A 121 -31.72 -0.66 7.15
CA PRO A 121 -33.02 -1.36 7.18
C PRO A 121 -33.33 -1.99 8.54
N ALA A 122 -32.33 -2.29 9.37
CA ALA A 122 -32.54 -2.84 10.70
C ALA A 122 -33.23 -1.86 11.66
N LEU A 123 -33.16 -0.55 11.40
CA LEU A 123 -33.83 0.47 12.21
C LEU A 123 -35.36 0.31 12.20
N PRO A 124 -36.07 0.43 11.05
CA PRO A 124 -37.51 0.23 11.02
C PRO A 124 -37.92 -1.20 11.38
N LEU A 125 -37.10 -2.20 11.07
CA LEU A 125 -37.38 -3.60 11.42
C LEU A 125 -37.35 -3.84 12.93
N TYR A 126 -36.41 -3.21 13.64
CA TYR A 126 -36.41 -3.22 15.11
C TYR A 126 -37.67 -2.54 15.66
N TRP A 127 -38.00 -1.35 15.17
CA TRP A 127 -39.19 -0.62 15.63
C TRP A 127 -40.49 -1.37 15.40
N TRP A 128 -40.58 -2.20 14.36
CA TRP A 128 -41.75 -3.05 14.14
C TRP A 128 -41.70 -4.31 15.00
N THR A 129 -40.63 -5.10 14.89
CA THR A 129 -40.60 -6.46 15.46
C THR A 129 -40.19 -6.51 16.93
N HIS A 130 -39.49 -5.48 17.41
CA HIS A 130 -38.84 -5.43 18.72
C HIS A 130 -37.84 -6.58 18.95
N ASP A 131 -37.41 -7.29 17.89
CA ASP A 131 -36.44 -8.38 18.01
C ASP A 131 -35.02 -7.81 18.27
N PRO A 132 -34.35 -8.20 19.37
CA PRO A 132 -32.98 -7.77 19.68
C PRO A 132 -31.96 -8.06 18.57
N PHE A 133 -32.24 -9.00 17.68
CA PHE A 133 -31.41 -9.28 16.51
C PHE A 133 -31.15 -8.04 15.65
N TRP A 134 -32.15 -7.19 15.43
CA TRP A 134 -31.99 -5.99 14.62
C TRP A 134 -31.11 -4.94 15.30
N VAL A 135 -31.18 -4.84 16.63
CA VAL A 135 -30.27 -4.01 17.42
C VAL A 135 -28.83 -4.51 17.27
N LEU A 136 -28.63 -5.83 17.31
CA LEU A 136 -27.31 -6.43 17.07
C LEU A 136 -26.76 -6.06 15.68
N VAL A 137 -27.59 -6.06 14.64
CA VAL A 137 -27.18 -5.65 13.28
C VAL A 137 -26.77 -4.18 13.23
N ILE A 138 -27.51 -3.28 13.89
CA ILE A 138 -27.16 -1.85 13.98
C ILE A 138 -25.83 -1.66 14.73
N TYR A 139 -25.71 -2.27 15.91
CA TYR A 139 -24.52 -2.16 16.74
C TYR A 139 -23.27 -2.71 16.04
N LEU A 140 -23.33 -3.94 15.51
CA LEU A 140 -22.21 -4.55 14.80
C LEU A 140 -21.89 -3.81 13.51
N GLY A 141 -22.91 -3.34 12.79
CA GLY A 141 -22.72 -2.58 11.56
C GLY A 141 -22.01 -1.26 11.84
N ALA A 142 -22.46 -0.50 12.82
CA ALA A 142 -21.82 0.75 13.23
C ALA A 142 -20.40 0.51 13.73
N LEU A 143 -20.19 -0.50 14.60
CA LEU A 143 -18.88 -0.85 15.15
C LEU A 143 -17.88 -1.24 14.06
N LEU A 144 -18.27 -2.13 13.15
CA LEU A 144 -17.41 -2.60 12.06
C LEU A 144 -16.94 -1.45 11.17
N ASN A 145 -17.88 -0.59 10.75
CA ASN A 145 -17.53 0.55 9.89
C ASN A 145 -16.72 1.61 10.62
N LEU A 146 -17.02 1.88 11.90
CA LEU A 146 -16.24 2.82 12.72
C LEU A 146 -14.81 2.31 12.96
N PHE A 147 -14.67 1.01 13.21
CA PHE A 147 -13.37 0.36 13.33
C PHE A 147 -12.58 0.48 12.02
N ASN A 148 -13.18 0.15 10.88
CA ASN A 148 -12.52 0.31 9.58
C ASN A 148 -12.21 1.77 9.24
N LEU A 149 -12.92 2.74 9.80
CA LEU A 149 -12.59 4.16 9.67
C LEU A 149 -11.43 4.61 10.55
N LEU A 150 -10.87 3.80 11.45
CA LEU A 150 -9.70 4.24 12.23
C LEU A 150 -8.56 4.69 11.31
N PRO A 151 -7.86 5.80 11.63
CA PRO A 151 -6.88 6.42 10.75
C PRO A 151 -5.53 5.69 10.80
N VAL A 152 -5.53 4.40 10.48
CA VAL A 152 -4.36 3.51 10.56
C VAL A 152 -4.45 2.43 9.48
N SER A 153 -3.35 2.19 8.75
CA SER A 153 -3.28 1.09 7.79
C SER A 153 -3.13 -0.24 8.54
N PRO A 154 -3.77 -1.35 8.12
CA PRO A 154 -4.41 -1.59 6.82
C PRO A 154 -5.89 -1.19 6.71
N LEU A 155 -6.48 -0.54 7.72
CA LEU A 155 -7.89 -0.17 7.74
C LEU A 155 -8.20 0.94 6.71
N ASP A 156 -9.46 1.05 6.32
CA ASP A 156 -9.91 1.99 5.29
C ASP A 156 -9.67 3.45 5.66
N GLY A 157 -9.84 3.79 6.94
CA GLY A 157 -9.56 5.12 7.46
C GLY A 157 -8.10 5.53 7.26
N GLY A 158 -7.15 4.59 7.38
CA GLY A 158 -5.75 4.82 7.02
C GLY A 158 -5.61 5.25 5.56
N ARG A 159 -6.30 4.57 4.66
CA ARG A 159 -6.29 4.83 3.20
C ARG A 159 -7.06 6.10 2.81
N VAL A 160 -8.07 6.52 3.56
CA VAL A 160 -8.73 7.82 3.38
C VAL A 160 -7.81 8.96 3.85
N VAL A 161 -7.22 8.79 5.02
CA VAL A 161 -6.40 9.82 5.67
C VAL A 161 -5.02 9.97 5.00
N SER A 162 -4.59 8.98 4.20
CA SER A 162 -3.39 9.07 3.36
C SER A 162 -3.38 10.35 2.50
N VAL A 163 -4.55 10.78 2.03
CA VAL A 163 -4.74 12.00 1.22
C VAL A 163 -4.55 13.29 2.02
N LEU A 164 -4.85 13.25 3.33
CA LEU A 164 -4.90 14.43 4.18
C LEU A 164 -3.52 14.77 4.76
N SER A 165 -2.94 13.84 5.51
CA SER A 165 -1.59 13.95 6.06
C SER A 165 -1.17 12.68 6.78
N THR A 166 0.08 12.26 6.57
CA THR A 166 0.72 11.16 7.31
C THR A 166 0.81 11.44 8.82
N LYS A 167 0.74 12.71 9.26
CA LYS A 167 0.76 13.05 10.68
C LYS A 167 -0.46 12.54 11.44
N ILE A 168 -1.61 12.43 10.77
CA ILE A 168 -2.87 11.96 11.37
C ILE A 168 -2.79 10.46 11.68
N TRP A 169 -1.98 9.69 10.95
CA TRP A 169 -1.75 8.26 11.25
C TRP A 169 -1.10 8.02 12.60
N LEU A 170 -0.25 8.95 13.06
CA LEU A 170 0.36 8.84 14.39
C LEU A 170 -0.71 8.92 15.48
N ILE A 171 -1.73 9.76 15.30
CA ILE A 171 -2.87 9.88 16.23
C ILE A 171 -3.63 8.54 16.28
N GLY A 172 -3.89 7.93 15.12
CA GLY A 172 -4.50 6.60 15.04
C GLY A 172 -3.70 5.50 15.73
N LEU A 173 -2.37 5.52 15.55
CA LEU A 173 -1.47 4.59 16.22
C LEU A 173 -1.44 4.77 17.74
N LEU A 174 -1.41 6.01 18.23
CA LEU A 174 -1.48 6.30 19.65
C LEU A 174 -2.81 5.85 20.25
N ALA A 175 -3.92 6.08 19.55
CA ALA A 175 -5.25 5.63 19.97
C ALA A 175 -5.33 4.10 20.03
N LEU A 176 -4.81 3.38 19.02
CA LEU A 176 -4.71 1.93 19.06
C LEU A 176 -3.79 1.44 20.18
N GLY A 177 -2.65 2.10 20.39
CA GLY A 177 -1.72 1.79 21.47
C GLY A 177 -2.41 1.89 22.85
N PHE A 178 -3.19 2.94 23.07
CA PHE A 178 -4.02 3.07 24.27
C PHE A 178 -5.07 1.96 24.37
N MET A 179 -5.76 1.66 23.26
CA MET A 179 -6.79 0.61 23.22
C MET A 179 -6.23 -0.79 23.52
N MET A 180 -4.96 -1.07 23.16
CA MET A 180 -4.29 -2.32 23.51
C MET A 180 -4.19 -2.54 25.03
N PHE A 181 -4.04 -1.47 25.81
CA PHE A 181 -3.98 -1.56 27.28
C PHE A 181 -5.37 -1.69 27.90
N VAL A 182 -6.38 -1.01 27.35
CA VAL A 182 -7.76 -1.04 27.88
C VAL A 182 -8.49 -2.33 27.51
N SER A 183 -8.24 -2.88 26.33
CA SER A 183 -8.94 -4.06 25.79
C SER A 183 -8.00 -4.88 24.91
N PRO A 184 -7.09 -5.67 25.51
CA PRO A 184 -6.09 -6.43 24.77
C PRO A 184 -6.78 -7.48 23.88
N SER A 185 -6.78 -7.22 22.59
CA SER A 185 -7.23 -8.15 21.55
C SER A 185 -6.07 -8.45 20.61
N PRO A 186 -5.84 -9.74 20.24
CA PRO A 186 -4.81 -10.11 19.27
C PRO A 186 -4.93 -9.33 17.95
N MET A 187 -6.15 -8.94 17.56
CA MET A 187 -6.37 -8.19 16.33
C MET A 187 -5.83 -6.75 16.42
N ILE A 188 -6.01 -6.10 17.57
CA ILE A 188 -5.49 -4.74 17.80
C ILE A 188 -3.97 -4.75 17.77
N VAL A 189 -3.33 -5.77 18.35
CA VAL A 189 -1.86 -5.95 18.30
C VAL A 189 -1.38 -6.07 16.85
N ILE A 190 -2.04 -6.91 16.04
CA ILE A 190 -1.69 -7.12 14.64
C ILE A 190 -1.83 -5.81 13.86
N ILE A 191 -2.96 -5.10 14.01
CA ILE A 191 -3.19 -3.81 13.33
C ILE A 191 -2.18 -2.77 13.79
N PHE A 192 -1.82 -2.73 15.07
CA PHE A 192 -0.81 -1.82 15.59
C PHE A 192 0.56 -2.08 14.95
N ILE A 193 0.97 -3.35 14.82
CA ILE A 193 2.24 -3.73 14.17
C ILE A 193 2.23 -3.29 12.69
N PHE A 194 1.18 -3.63 11.93
CA PHE A 194 1.08 -3.23 10.53
C PHE A 194 1.00 -1.69 10.38
N GLY A 195 0.25 -1.02 11.24
CA GLY A 195 0.14 0.43 11.28
C GLY A 195 1.49 1.09 11.59
N ALA A 196 2.26 0.56 12.54
CA ALA A 196 3.57 1.06 12.89
C ALA A 196 4.58 0.84 11.75
N MET A 197 4.57 -0.33 11.12
CA MET A 197 5.43 -0.63 9.96
C MET A 197 5.12 0.28 8.77
N THR A 198 3.85 0.50 8.47
CA THR A 198 3.42 1.36 7.36
C THR A 198 3.74 2.83 7.64
N TRP A 199 3.46 3.32 8.85
CA TRP A 199 3.87 4.65 9.30
C TRP A 199 5.39 4.84 9.21
N TRP A 200 6.17 3.85 9.67
CA TRP A 200 7.63 3.87 9.59
C TRP A 200 8.15 3.89 8.14
N SER A 201 7.53 3.12 7.24
CA SER A 201 7.87 3.17 5.82
C SER A 201 7.60 4.57 5.24
N ARG A 202 6.45 5.16 5.59
CA ARG A 202 6.02 6.46 5.07
C ARG A 202 6.82 7.63 5.60
N ALA A 203 7.16 7.63 6.89
CA ALA A 203 8.00 8.68 7.46
C ALA A 203 9.36 8.75 6.72
N ARG A 204 9.82 7.66 6.08
CA ARG A 204 11.09 7.62 5.31
C ARG A 204 10.94 8.08 3.86
N GLU A 205 9.73 8.32 3.37
CA GLU A 205 9.50 8.72 1.98
C GLU A 205 10.14 10.07 1.65
N GLY A 206 10.04 11.06 2.55
CA GLY A 206 10.67 12.37 2.36
C GLY A 206 12.20 12.28 2.23
N TYR A 207 12.83 11.45 3.07
CA TYR A 207 14.25 11.13 2.96
C TYR A 207 14.58 10.47 1.62
N ARG A 208 13.86 9.40 1.25
CA ARG A 208 14.04 8.68 -0.02
C ARG A 208 13.90 9.60 -1.23
N GLN A 209 12.92 10.51 -1.20
CA GLN A 209 12.69 11.47 -2.27
C GLN A 209 13.87 12.44 -2.44
N ARG A 210 14.53 12.87 -1.36
CA ARG A 210 15.73 13.71 -1.44
C ARG A 210 16.91 12.95 -2.04
N VAL A 211 17.10 11.70 -1.63
CA VAL A 211 18.15 10.81 -2.16
C VAL A 211 17.96 10.56 -3.66
N LEU A 212 16.76 10.15 -4.08
CA LEU A 212 16.46 9.89 -5.49
C LEU A 212 16.56 11.15 -6.36
N ARG A 213 16.17 12.33 -5.84
CA ARG A 213 16.38 13.59 -6.58
C ARG A 213 17.85 13.89 -6.82
N TYR A 214 18.68 13.64 -5.82
CA TYR A 214 20.11 13.84 -5.94
C TYR A 214 20.76 12.81 -6.89
N GLU A 215 20.35 11.56 -6.80
CA GLU A 215 20.79 10.51 -7.73
C GLU A 215 20.39 10.83 -9.18
N LYS A 216 19.16 11.32 -9.39
CA LYS A 216 18.70 11.82 -10.68
C LYS A 216 19.64 12.91 -11.23
N GLU A 217 19.94 13.93 -10.43
CA GLU A 217 20.85 15.02 -10.82
C GLU A 217 22.23 14.49 -11.23
N LYS A 218 22.77 13.51 -10.51
CA LYS A 218 24.04 12.86 -10.86
C LYS A 218 23.98 12.10 -12.18
N LEU A 219 22.92 11.33 -12.41
CA LEU A 219 22.73 10.58 -13.65
C LEU A 219 22.55 11.52 -14.86
N GLU A 220 21.79 12.61 -14.70
CA GLU A 220 21.66 13.65 -15.73
C GLU A 220 23.01 14.31 -16.03
N GLY A 221 23.80 14.61 -15.01
CA GLY A 221 25.16 15.14 -15.17
C GLY A 221 26.08 14.17 -15.92
N VAL A 222 26.02 12.86 -15.62
CA VAL A 222 26.78 11.83 -16.37
C VAL A 222 26.39 11.82 -17.85
N LEU A 223 25.10 11.89 -18.17
CA LEU A 223 24.63 11.93 -19.56
C LEU A 223 25.08 13.19 -20.29
N GLN A 224 25.08 14.34 -19.62
CA GLN A 224 25.59 15.60 -20.18
C GLN A 224 27.09 15.53 -20.47
N GLU A 225 27.88 14.98 -19.55
CA GLU A 225 29.32 14.77 -19.72
C GLU A 225 29.61 13.85 -20.92
N ILE A 226 29.01 12.66 -20.95
CA ILE A 226 29.21 11.68 -22.03
C ILE A 226 28.85 12.26 -23.40
N ALA A 227 27.77 13.04 -23.48
CA ALA A 227 27.33 13.67 -24.73
C ALA A 227 28.30 14.75 -25.24
N HIS A 228 29.03 15.40 -24.33
CA HIS A 228 29.96 16.48 -24.68
C HIS A 228 31.35 15.97 -25.08
N TRP A 229 31.82 14.84 -24.53
CA TRP A 229 33.19 14.37 -24.75
C TRP A 229 33.62 14.19 -26.21
N PRO A 230 32.79 13.64 -27.12
CA PRO A 230 33.15 13.52 -28.53
C PRO A 230 33.37 14.85 -29.26
N GLN A 231 32.94 15.96 -28.66
CA GLN A 231 33.03 17.32 -29.21
C GLN A 231 34.22 18.10 -28.65
N LEU A 232 35.03 17.48 -27.79
CA LEU A 232 36.18 18.15 -27.18
C LEU A 232 37.29 18.38 -28.21
N ASP A 233 37.74 19.62 -28.32
CA ASP A 233 38.97 19.96 -29.07
C ASP A 233 40.22 19.36 -28.40
N SER A 234 40.20 19.24 -27.07
CA SER A 234 41.27 18.63 -26.27
C SER A 234 40.71 17.88 -25.06
N SER A 235 41.24 16.69 -24.78
CA SER A 235 40.89 15.90 -23.60
C SER A 235 41.60 16.38 -22.32
N ILE A 236 42.67 17.19 -22.44
CA ILE A 236 43.56 17.54 -21.32
C ILE A 236 42.83 18.31 -20.24
N GLU A 237 42.10 19.37 -20.62
CA GLU A 237 41.37 20.21 -19.66
C GLU A 237 40.29 19.40 -18.92
N THR A 238 39.53 18.59 -19.65
CA THR A 238 38.51 17.70 -19.08
C THR A 238 39.14 16.67 -18.13
N ARG A 239 40.29 16.11 -18.49
CA ARG A 239 41.03 15.17 -17.65
C ARG A 239 41.48 15.82 -16.34
N GLU A 240 42.06 17.01 -16.39
CA GLU A 240 42.48 17.75 -15.20
C GLU A 240 41.29 18.09 -14.30
N ARG A 241 40.18 18.56 -14.90
CA ARG A 241 38.94 18.86 -14.19
C ARG A 241 38.39 17.62 -13.46
N LEU A 242 38.19 16.52 -14.18
CA LEU A 242 37.61 15.29 -13.61
C LEU A 242 38.51 14.66 -12.54
N SER A 243 39.84 14.71 -12.73
CA SER A 243 40.81 14.27 -11.72
C SER A 243 40.71 15.11 -10.46
N ALA A 244 40.67 16.44 -10.59
CA ALA A 244 40.52 17.37 -9.47
C ALA A 244 39.19 17.20 -8.74
N GLU A 245 38.09 16.97 -9.47
CA GLU A 245 36.76 16.68 -8.89
C GLU A 245 36.77 15.36 -8.11
N LYS A 246 37.36 14.29 -8.67
CA LYS A 246 37.54 13.03 -7.95
C LYS A 246 38.34 13.25 -6.67
N GLN A 247 39.47 13.95 -6.74
CA GLN A 247 40.30 14.21 -5.56
C GLN A 247 39.55 15.01 -4.49
N LYS A 248 38.81 16.05 -4.89
CA LYS A 248 37.95 16.86 -3.99
C LYS A 248 36.86 15.99 -3.34
N ALA A 249 36.18 15.15 -4.10
CA ALA A 249 35.14 14.26 -3.58
C ALA A 249 35.71 13.29 -2.54
N PHE A 250 36.86 12.67 -2.83
CA PHE A 250 37.50 11.71 -1.92
C PHE A 250 38.11 12.33 -0.67
N ALA A 251 38.55 13.59 -0.73
CA ALA A 251 39.09 14.34 0.40
C ALA A 251 38.05 14.59 1.50
N ILE A 252 36.75 14.61 1.17
CA ILE A 252 35.68 14.79 2.14
C ILE A 252 35.48 13.49 2.93
N PRO A 253 35.66 13.47 4.26
CA PRO A 253 35.45 12.27 5.05
C PRO A 253 33.96 11.91 5.16
N VAL A 254 33.64 10.62 5.05
CA VAL A 254 32.27 10.14 5.25
C VAL A 254 31.99 10.10 6.76
N PRO A 255 30.98 10.83 7.28
CA PRO A 255 30.69 10.87 8.71
C PRO A 255 30.38 9.45 9.24
N LYS A 256 31.09 8.98 10.26
CA LYS A 256 30.87 7.66 10.89
C LYS A 256 29.77 7.73 11.97
N GLY A 257 29.18 6.57 12.31
CA GLY A 257 28.22 6.44 13.42
C GLY A 257 26.79 6.09 13.00
N PHE A 258 25.99 5.57 13.94
CA PHE A 258 24.57 5.31 13.71
C PHE A 258 23.80 6.63 13.77
N ALA A 259 22.94 6.88 12.78
CA ALA A 259 22.07 8.04 12.77
C ALA A 259 20.62 7.57 12.83
N ILE A 260 19.85 8.14 13.77
CA ILE A 260 18.48 7.71 14.02
C ILE A 260 17.58 8.18 12.86
N PRO A 261 16.84 7.28 12.19
CA PRO A 261 15.88 7.67 11.16
C PRO A 261 14.88 8.72 11.65
N PHE A 262 14.48 9.66 10.79
CA PHE A 262 13.60 10.81 11.04
C PHE A 262 14.20 11.94 11.88
N LEU A 263 14.88 11.61 12.98
CA LEU A 263 15.46 12.61 13.87
C LEU A 263 16.76 13.20 13.30
N GLN A 264 17.51 12.40 12.55
CA GLN A 264 18.81 12.78 12.01
C GLN A 264 18.90 12.53 10.50
N ASP A 265 17.77 12.65 9.80
CA ASP A 265 17.69 12.41 8.36
C ASP A 265 18.59 13.35 7.55
N ASP A 266 18.87 14.57 8.04
CA ASP A 266 19.81 15.47 7.39
C ASP A 266 21.26 14.97 7.49
N LYS A 267 21.67 14.43 8.65
CA LYS A 267 23.00 13.81 8.81
C LYS A 267 23.14 12.58 7.91
N ARG A 268 22.08 11.78 7.81
CA ARG A 268 22.03 10.61 6.92
C ARG A 268 22.11 11.02 5.45
N PHE A 269 21.36 12.05 5.06
CA PHE A 269 21.36 12.55 3.70
C PHE A 269 22.73 13.11 3.32
N VAL A 270 23.40 13.87 4.21
CA VAL A 270 24.77 14.34 3.98
C VAL A 270 25.73 13.17 3.77
N ARG A 271 25.62 12.11 4.57
CA ARG A 271 26.44 10.90 4.39
C ARG A 271 26.21 10.26 3.02
N GLU A 272 24.97 10.07 2.64
CA GLU A 272 24.59 9.42 1.37
C GLU A 272 24.98 10.29 0.16
N ARG A 273 24.85 11.61 0.28
CA ARG A 273 25.33 12.59 -0.70
C ARG A 273 26.82 12.47 -0.93
N ILE A 274 27.63 12.49 0.14
CA ILE A 274 29.09 12.35 0.04
C ILE A 274 29.48 10.98 -0.55
N ALA A 275 28.77 9.91 -0.20
CA ALA A 275 29.02 8.59 -0.77
C ALA A 275 28.73 8.57 -2.28
N MET A 276 27.58 9.11 -2.71
CA MET A 276 27.23 9.24 -4.12
C MET A 276 28.21 10.15 -4.87
N ASP A 277 28.64 11.28 -4.28
CA ASP A 277 29.64 12.16 -4.87
C ASP A 277 30.93 11.41 -5.22
N LYS A 278 31.42 10.56 -4.30
CA LYS A 278 32.61 9.74 -4.53
C LYS A 278 32.37 8.69 -5.62
N GLU A 279 31.26 7.97 -5.55
CA GLU A 279 30.90 6.92 -6.50
C GLU A 279 30.77 7.45 -7.93
N TYR A 280 30.01 8.54 -8.12
CA TYR A 280 29.80 9.13 -9.44
C TYR A 280 31.07 9.82 -9.97
N ALA A 281 31.86 10.49 -9.12
CA ALA A 281 33.14 11.05 -9.54
C ALA A 281 34.14 9.96 -9.99
N GLU A 282 34.19 8.84 -9.27
CA GLU A 282 35.01 7.69 -9.68
C GLU A 282 34.50 7.05 -10.96
N ARG A 283 33.19 6.86 -11.09
CA ARG A 283 32.55 6.30 -12.29
C ARG A 283 32.85 7.14 -13.53
N ILE A 284 32.67 8.46 -13.45
CA ILE A 284 32.93 9.39 -14.56
C ILE A 284 34.42 9.38 -14.91
N TRP A 285 35.31 9.47 -13.92
CA TRP A 285 36.76 9.44 -14.13
C TRP A 285 37.21 8.15 -14.84
N GLU A 286 36.76 7.00 -14.37
CA GLU A 286 37.10 5.70 -14.95
C GLU A 286 36.54 5.55 -16.37
N LEU A 287 35.33 6.03 -16.61
CA LEU A 287 34.72 6.04 -17.94
C LEU A 287 35.51 6.92 -18.91
N PHE A 288 35.82 8.15 -18.50
CA PHE A 288 36.60 9.10 -19.31
C PHE A 288 37.98 8.55 -19.65
N ARG A 289 38.69 7.98 -18.65
CA ARG A 289 40.01 7.39 -18.88
C ARG A 289 39.97 6.26 -19.89
N LYS A 290 38.95 5.39 -19.83
CA LYS A 290 38.80 4.29 -20.81
C LYS A 290 38.47 4.81 -22.20
N TRP A 291 37.57 5.80 -22.28
CA TRP A 291 37.19 6.44 -23.54
C TRP A 291 38.37 7.16 -24.20
N GLU A 292 39.20 7.88 -23.43
CA GLU A 292 40.39 8.58 -23.96
C GLU A 292 41.39 7.63 -24.65
N HIS A 293 41.41 6.34 -24.28
CA HIS A 293 42.29 5.33 -24.87
C HIS A 293 41.56 4.48 -25.94
N GLU A 294 40.29 4.74 -26.19
CA GLU A 294 39.52 4.03 -27.20
C GLU A 294 39.90 4.53 -28.60
N PRO A 295 40.20 3.63 -29.56
CA PRO A 295 40.52 4.04 -30.90
C PRO A 295 39.29 4.67 -31.59
N VAL A 296 39.49 5.82 -32.24
CA VAL A 296 38.44 6.43 -33.06
C VAL A 296 38.21 5.56 -34.29
N LEU A 297 37.01 5.01 -34.39
CA LEU A 297 36.56 4.25 -35.55
C LEU A 297 35.86 5.19 -36.52
N PHE A 298 35.86 4.85 -37.81
CA PHE A 298 35.22 5.64 -38.87
C PHE A 298 34.23 4.79 -39.65
N VAL A 299 33.08 5.35 -40.00
CA VAL A 299 32.05 4.66 -40.78
C VAL A 299 32.57 4.47 -42.20
N ASP A 300 32.60 3.22 -42.67
CA ASP A 300 33.12 2.85 -43.99
C ASP A 300 34.57 3.33 -44.25
N GLY A 301 35.33 3.62 -43.19
CA GLY A 301 36.69 4.16 -43.26
C GLY A 301 36.79 5.64 -43.65
N ASP A 302 35.67 6.39 -43.68
CA ASP A 302 35.64 7.81 -44.01
C ASP A 302 36.09 8.69 -42.81
N PRO A 303 37.24 9.38 -42.88
CA PRO A 303 37.75 10.22 -41.79
C PRO A 303 36.83 11.37 -41.40
N SER A 304 35.91 11.78 -42.28
CA SER A 304 34.92 12.82 -41.99
C SER A 304 33.72 12.31 -41.19
N ARG A 305 33.60 11.00 -40.98
CA ARG A 305 32.47 10.33 -40.32
C ARG A 305 32.94 9.41 -39.19
N PRO A 306 33.33 9.96 -38.03
CA PRO A 306 33.67 9.16 -36.87
C PRO A 306 32.45 8.31 -36.43
N ALA A 307 32.68 7.03 -36.21
CA ALA A 307 31.69 6.11 -35.69
C ALA A 307 31.47 6.37 -34.19
N PRO A 308 30.25 6.15 -33.66
CA PRO A 308 29.98 6.31 -32.24
C PRO A 308 30.83 5.35 -31.41
N SER A 309 31.38 5.82 -30.29
CA SER A 309 32.10 4.98 -29.32
C SER A 309 31.15 3.90 -28.76
N PRO A 310 31.47 2.60 -28.92
CA PRO A 310 30.73 1.52 -28.26
C PRO A 310 30.66 1.71 -26.74
N LEU A 311 31.76 2.13 -26.11
CA LEU A 311 31.84 2.35 -24.67
C LEU A 311 30.92 3.47 -24.19
N LEU A 312 30.92 4.62 -24.88
CA LEU A 312 30.01 5.72 -24.54
C LEU A 312 28.55 5.34 -24.81
N THR A 313 28.29 4.60 -25.88
CA THR A 313 26.94 4.12 -26.21
C THR A 313 26.39 3.18 -25.11
N GLU A 314 27.20 2.22 -24.64
CA GLU A 314 26.81 1.32 -23.55
C GLU A 314 26.60 2.08 -22.23
N ALA A 315 27.50 3.02 -21.91
CA ALA A 315 27.40 3.85 -20.73
C ALA A 315 26.17 4.75 -20.75
N GLU A 316 25.85 5.35 -21.91
CA GLU A 316 24.66 6.15 -22.11
C GLU A 316 23.39 5.31 -21.93
N GLN A 317 23.30 4.15 -22.58
CA GLN A 317 22.14 3.24 -22.45
C GLN A 317 21.91 2.81 -21.00
N THR A 318 22.97 2.39 -20.31
CA THR A 318 22.90 1.95 -18.91
C THR A 318 22.46 3.11 -18.00
N THR A 319 23.02 4.30 -18.21
CA THR A 319 22.69 5.50 -17.43
C THR A 319 21.25 5.96 -17.69
N ARG A 320 20.77 5.92 -18.94
CA ARG A 320 19.37 6.20 -19.28
C ARG A 320 18.40 5.20 -18.65
N GLN A 321 18.76 3.90 -18.62
CA GLN A 321 17.95 2.89 -17.93
C GLN A 321 17.88 3.14 -16.42
N GLN A 322 19.00 3.49 -15.79
CA GLN A 322 19.03 3.86 -14.37
C GLN A 322 18.19 5.11 -14.10
N LEU A 323 18.35 6.14 -14.93
CA LEU A 323 17.59 7.39 -14.85
C LEU A 323 16.09 7.13 -14.95
N ALA A 324 15.65 6.32 -15.93
CA ALA A 324 14.25 5.95 -16.08
C ALA A 324 13.68 5.26 -14.84
N ARG A 325 14.45 4.37 -14.18
CA ARG A 325 14.04 3.72 -12.93
C ARG A 325 13.91 4.73 -11.78
N VAL A 326 14.89 5.62 -11.64
CA VAL A 326 14.88 6.67 -10.60
C VAL A 326 13.72 7.64 -10.81
N GLU A 327 13.46 8.04 -12.05
CA GLU A 327 12.33 8.88 -12.42
C GLU A 327 10.99 8.21 -12.14
N GLU A 328 10.85 6.93 -12.46
CA GLU A 328 9.65 6.16 -12.14
C GLU A 328 9.44 6.08 -10.62
N GLN A 329 10.49 5.83 -9.84
CA GLN A 329 10.41 5.81 -8.38
C GLN A 329 10.05 7.19 -7.80
N LEU A 330 10.65 8.25 -8.33
CA LEU A 330 10.38 9.63 -7.90
C LEU A 330 8.95 10.06 -8.26
N HIS A 331 8.48 9.70 -9.46
CA HIS A 331 7.11 9.92 -9.89
C HIS A 331 6.11 9.20 -8.99
N ARG A 332 6.39 7.94 -8.62
CA ARG A 332 5.57 7.17 -7.67
C ARG A 332 5.48 7.85 -6.30
N LEU A 333 6.57 8.42 -5.78
CA LEU A 333 6.58 9.11 -4.48
C LEU A 333 5.88 10.48 -4.51
N THR A 334 5.87 11.17 -5.66
CA THR A 334 5.33 12.53 -5.81
C THR A 334 3.84 12.53 -6.14
N THR A 335 3.41 11.75 -7.13
CA THR A 335 2.04 11.76 -7.64
C THR A 335 1.03 11.16 -6.66
N TYR A 336 1.46 10.28 -5.75
CA TYR A 336 0.55 9.57 -4.85
C TYR A 336 -0.13 10.47 -3.80
N TYR A 337 0.35 11.69 -3.54
CA TYR A 337 -0.15 12.54 -2.43
C TYR A 337 -0.48 14.00 -2.78
N GLU A 338 -0.25 14.44 -4.02
CA GLU A 338 -0.65 15.78 -4.47
C GLU A 338 -2.15 15.83 -4.81
N ALA A 339 -2.99 15.86 -3.78
CA ALA A 339 -4.39 16.25 -3.94
C ALA A 339 -4.55 17.77 -3.75
N PRO A 340 -5.37 18.46 -4.59
CA PRO A 340 -5.72 19.86 -4.37
C PRO A 340 -6.28 20.09 -2.96
N ALA A 341 -6.02 21.26 -2.38
CA ALA A 341 -6.50 21.59 -1.03
C ALA A 341 -8.03 21.47 -0.90
N SER A 342 -8.77 21.80 -1.96
CA SER A 342 -10.23 21.63 -2.02
C SER A 342 -10.64 20.16 -1.92
N THR A 343 -9.92 19.25 -2.57
CA THR A 343 -10.16 17.80 -2.48
C THR A 343 -9.85 17.29 -1.08
N LYS A 344 -8.75 17.74 -0.46
CA LYS A 344 -8.41 17.38 0.93
C LYS A 344 -9.51 17.80 1.91
N TRP A 345 -10.02 19.02 1.81
CA TRP A 345 -11.11 19.47 2.66
C TRP A 345 -12.40 18.68 2.46
N LYS A 346 -12.79 18.42 1.20
CA LYS A 346 -13.98 17.60 0.91
C LYS A 346 -13.85 16.19 1.50
N VAL A 347 -12.68 15.57 1.34
CA VAL A 347 -12.39 14.24 1.90
C VAL A 347 -12.44 14.28 3.43
N LEU A 348 -11.84 15.28 4.08
CA LEU A 348 -11.87 15.41 5.54
C LEU A 348 -13.30 15.60 6.07
N VAL A 349 -14.08 16.50 5.46
CA VAL A 349 -15.46 16.76 5.88
C VAL A 349 -16.32 15.49 5.73
N ALA A 350 -16.18 14.79 4.59
CA ALA A 350 -16.88 13.51 4.38
C ALA A 350 -16.47 12.45 5.42
N TYR A 351 -15.19 12.39 5.79
CA TYR A 351 -14.66 11.45 6.77
C TYR A 351 -15.27 11.69 8.15
N LEU A 352 -15.23 12.95 8.61
CA LEU A 352 -15.76 13.35 9.90
C LEU A 352 -17.29 13.20 9.97
N ALA A 353 -18.00 13.54 8.89
CA ALA A 353 -19.45 13.37 8.82
C ALA A 353 -19.83 11.88 8.91
N LEU A 354 -19.16 11.02 8.14
CA LEU A 354 -19.42 9.58 8.16
C LEU A 354 -19.08 8.97 9.53
N ALA A 355 -17.93 9.33 10.11
CA ALA A 355 -17.55 8.89 11.45
C ALA A 355 -18.58 9.34 12.50
N GLY A 356 -19.03 10.61 12.45
CA GLY A 356 -20.04 11.13 13.37
C GLY A 356 -21.39 10.40 13.28
N VAL A 357 -21.88 10.14 12.08
CA VAL A 357 -23.12 9.36 11.87
C VAL A 357 -22.98 7.93 12.38
N LEU A 358 -21.86 7.26 12.09
CA LEU A 358 -21.59 5.91 12.57
C LEU A 358 -21.45 5.85 14.09
N SER A 359 -20.80 6.85 14.71
CA SER A 359 -20.71 6.96 16.17
C SER A 359 -22.09 7.14 16.80
N ALA A 360 -22.98 7.95 16.21
CA ALA A 360 -24.34 8.09 16.71
C ALA A 360 -25.11 6.77 16.68
N PHE A 361 -25.03 6.01 15.57
CA PHE A 361 -25.64 4.68 15.48
C PHE A 361 -25.02 3.66 16.42
N PHE A 362 -23.70 3.73 16.64
CA PHE A 362 -23.01 2.87 17.59
C PHE A 362 -23.52 3.09 19.02
N VAL A 363 -23.57 4.34 19.47
CA VAL A 363 -24.09 4.71 20.79
C VAL A 363 -25.56 4.35 20.94
N TYR A 364 -26.37 4.59 19.89
CA TYR A 364 -27.78 4.18 19.86
C TYR A 364 -27.94 2.67 20.02
N GLY A 365 -27.16 1.87 19.29
CA GLY A 365 -27.13 0.42 19.40
C GLY A 365 -26.69 -0.07 20.78
N GLN A 366 -25.67 0.55 21.38
CA GLN A 366 -25.23 0.24 22.75
C GLN A 366 -26.34 0.47 23.77
N HIS A 367 -26.99 1.63 23.69
CA HIS A 367 -28.07 1.99 24.60
C HIS A 367 -29.23 0.98 24.51
N LEU A 368 -29.61 0.56 23.30
CA LEU A 368 -30.66 -0.43 23.09
C LEU A 368 -30.28 -1.84 23.55
N LEU A 369 -29.00 -2.22 23.51
CA LEU A 369 -28.53 -3.52 24.00
C LEU A 369 -28.35 -3.56 25.53
N GLY A 370 -28.40 -2.41 26.22
CA GLY A 370 -28.17 -2.32 27.66
C GLY A 370 -26.73 -2.61 28.09
N VAL A 371 -25.78 -2.54 27.16
CA VAL A 371 -24.34 -2.72 27.43
C VAL A 371 -23.81 -1.38 27.95
N ARG A 372 -23.46 -1.32 29.24
CA ARG A 372 -22.80 -0.15 29.87
C ARG A 372 -21.30 -0.28 29.85
#